data_AF-A0A2V6X4T3-F1
#
_entry.id   AF-A0A2V6X4T3-F1
#
_cell.length_a   1.000
_cell.length_b   1.000
_cell.length_c   1.000
_cell.angle_alpha   90.00
_cell.angle_beta   90.00
_cell.angle_gamma   90.00
#
_symmetry.space_group_name_H-M   'P 1'
#
loop_
_entity.id
_entity.type
_entity.pdbx_description
1 polymer ?
#
loop_
_entity_poly.entity_id
_entity_poly.type
_entity_poly.pdbx_seq_one_letter_code
_entity_poly.pdbx_strand_id
1 'polypeptide(L)'
;MIRSTARVLAVVLVPVLGPGPAFAEVIAFKLLPNYSRATFKSDAPLETFVGNTAAEGVAGTLAVDPAKPQTGTGMVKIDMNLVRTGVDKRDADMRSKN
;
A
#
# COMPACT_ATOMS: atom_id res chain seq x y z
N MET A 1 -71.51 -4.10 35.70
CA MET A 1 -70.66 -3.26 36.58
C MET A 1 -69.19 -3.49 36.23
N ILE A 2 -68.61 -2.60 35.42
CA ILE A 2 -67.36 -1.83 35.61
C ILE A 2 -66.11 -2.50 36.23
N ARG A 3 -64.98 -2.35 35.49
CA ARG A 3 -63.52 -2.38 35.82
C ARG A 3 -62.88 -3.78 35.91
N SER A 4 -61.68 -4.05 35.38
CA SER A 4 -60.53 -3.19 35.05
C SER A 4 -59.69 -3.84 33.95
N THR A 5 -59.40 -3.10 32.88
CA THR A 5 -58.44 -3.46 31.83
C THR A 5 -57.01 -3.17 32.32
N ALA A 6 -56.23 -4.19 32.64
CA ALA A 6 -54.78 -4.04 32.77
C ALA A 6 -54.13 -4.36 31.41
N ARG A 7 -53.82 -3.29 30.65
CA ARG A 7 -53.07 -3.39 29.39
C ARG A 7 -51.64 -3.82 29.70
N VAL A 8 -51.27 -5.03 29.28
CA VAL A 8 -49.88 -5.50 29.32
C VAL A 8 -49.09 -4.71 28.28
N LEU A 9 -48.20 -3.84 28.74
CA LEU A 9 -47.31 -3.06 27.89
C LEU A 9 -46.14 -3.98 27.47
N ALA A 10 -46.25 -4.60 26.29
CA ALA A 10 -45.14 -5.33 25.69
C ALA A 10 -44.12 -4.33 25.14
N VAL A 11 -43.03 -4.10 25.87
CA VAL A 11 -41.87 -3.35 25.38
C VAL A 11 -41.13 -4.24 24.38
N VAL A 12 -41.30 -3.96 23.09
CA VAL A 12 -40.50 -4.58 22.02
C VAL A 12 -39.10 -3.96 22.09
N LEU A 13 -38.16 -4.70 22.65
CA LEU A 13 -36.74 -4.34 22.59
C LEU A 13 -36.23 -4.62 21.17
N VAL A 14 -36.26 -3.61 20.30
CA VAL A 14 -35.62 -3.70 18.98
C VAL A 14 -34.10 -3.64 19.20
N PRO A 15 -33.33 -4.69 18.87
CA PRO A 15 -31.88 -4.56 18.87
C PRO A 15 -31.51 -3.58 17.76
N VAL A 16 -31.01 -2.41 18.15
CA VAL A 16 -30.36 -1.48 17.22
C VAL A 16 -29.09 -2.18 16.75
N LEU A 17 -29.17 -2.85 15.60
CA LEU A 17 -28.01 -3.25 14.80
C LEU A 17 -27.37 -1.97 14.25
N GLY A 18 -26.73 -1.20 15.12
CA GLY A 18 -25.82 -0.14 14.71
C GLY A 18 -24.61 -0.78 14.04
N PRO A 19 -23.95 -0.10 13.08
CA PRO A 19 -22.70 -0.57 12.54
C PRO A 19 -21.71 -0.75 13.70
N GLY A 20 -21.30 -2.00 13.94
CA GLY A 20 -20.27 -2.32 14.92
C GLY A 20 -18.95 -1.63 14.55
N PRO A 21 -18.03 -1.43 15.50
CA PRO A 21 -16.71 -0.89 15.19
C PRO A 21 -16.02 -1.82 14.18
N ALA A 22 -15.88 -1.34 12.95
CA ALA A 22 -14.99 -1.96 11.97
C ALA A 22 -13.56 -1.65 12.42
N PHE A 23 -12.92 -2.60 13.08
CA PHE A 23 -11.49 -2.53 13.35
C PHE A 23 -10.77 -2.65 12.01
N ALA A 24 -10.02 -1.60 11.64
CA ALA A 24 -9.21 -1.64 10.43
C ALA A 24 -8.05 -2.62 10.67
N GLU A 25 -8.16 -3.82 10.10
CA GLU A 25 -7.08 -4.80 10.14
C GLU A 25 -5.89 -4.32 9.29
N VAL A 26 -4.69 -4.70 9.71
CA VAL A 26 -3.47 -4.40 8.94
C VAL A 26 -3.52 -5.15 7.61
N ILE A 27 -3.41 -4.41 6.51
CA ILE A 27 -3.42 -4.95 5.15
C ILE A 27 -1.97 -5.15 4.68
N ALA A 28 -1.65 -6.36 4.20
CA ALA A 28 -0.36 -6.68 3.60
C ALA A 28 -0.43 -6.62 2.07
N PHE A 29 0.28 -5.65 1.47
CA PHE A 29 0.45 -5.50 0.03
C PHE A 29 1.77 -6.13 -0.44
N LYS A 30 1.75 -6.72 -1.63
CA LYS A 30 2.95 -7.18 -2.35
C LYS A 30 3.22 -6.28 -3.54
N LEU A 31 4.47 -5.90 -3.73
CA LEU A 31 4.90 -5.21 -4.95
C LEU A 31 4.90 -6.21 -6.11
N LEU A 32 4.12 -5.91 -7.15
CA LEU A 32 3.96 -6.77 -8.32
C LEU A 32 4.83 -6.28 -9.48
N PRO A 33 5.51 -7.18 -10.23
CA PRO A 33 6.47 -6.84 -11.29
C PRO A 33 5.97 -5.81 -12.32
N ASN A 34 4.72 -5.94 -12.78
CA ASN A 34 4.18 -5.09 -13.85
C ASN A 34 3.47 -3.81 -13.36
N TYR A 35 3.35 -3.64 -12.04
CA TYR A 35 2.65 -2.51 -11.42
C TYR A 35 3.57 -1.65 -10.56
N SER A 36 4.82 -2.11 -10.37
CA SER A 36 5.79 -1.47 -9.48
C SER A 36 7.01 -1.04 -10.28
N ARG A 37 7.50 0.17 -10.01
CA ARG A 37 8.70 0.72 -10.63
C ARG A 37 9.47 1.53 -9.60
N ALA A 38 10.77 1.33 -9.56
CA ALA A 38 11.68 2.22 -8.85
C ALA A 38 12.31 3.17 -9.86
N THR A 39 12.27 4.47 -9.58
CA THR A 39 12.81 5.52 -10.46
C THR A 39 13.80 6.37 -9.67
N PHE A 40 14.90 6.74 -10.31
CA PHE A 40 15.84 7.72 -9.76
C PHE A 40 16.07 8.85 -10.78
N LYS A 41 16.39 10.03 -10.27
CA LYS A 41 16.82 11.19 -11.05
C LYS A 41 18.27 11.48 -10.68
N SER A 42 19.14 11.55 -11.69
CA SER A 42 20.48 12.12 -11.53
C SER A 42 20.41 13.58 -11.97
N ASP A 43 20.84 14.47 -11.07
CA ASP A 43 20.92 15.90 -11.31
C ASP A 43 22.39 16.28 -11.40
N ALA A 44 22.91 16.38 -12.63
CA ALA A 44 24.29 16.80 -12.90
C ALA A 44 24.30 18.09 -13.73
N PRO A 45 25.32 18.96 -13.58
CA PRO A 45 25.34 20.28 -14.23
C PRO A 45 25.24 20.26 -15.76
N LEU A 46 25.74 19.19 -16.39
CA LEU A 46 25.79 19.04 -17.85
C LEU A 46 24.61 18.25 -18.42
N GLU A 47 23.98 17.40 -17.60
CA GLU A 47 22.87 16.57 -18.02
C GLU A 47 22.05 16.11 -16.80
N THR A 48 20.74 16.28 -16.88
CA THR A 48 19.80 15.61 -15.98
C THR A 48 19.22 14.40 -16.69
N PHE A 49 19.27 13.22 -16.06
CA PHE A 49 18.65 12.02 -16.60
C PHE A 49 17.85 11.25 -15.55
N VAL A 50 16.90 10.46 -16.05
CA VAL A 50 16.04 9.60 -15.24
C VAL A 50 16.33 8.16 -15.60
N GLY A 51 16.53 7.32 -14.60
CA GLY A 51 16.61 5.88 -14.78
C GLY A 51 15.58 5.14 -13.94
N ASN A 52 15.32 3.90 -14.31
CA ASN A 52 14.35 3.05 -13.60
C ASN A 52 14.78 1.58 -13.56
N THR A 53 14.22 0.87 -12.59
CA THR A 53 14.16 -0.59 -12.52
C THR A 53 12.69 -0.99 -12.39
N ALA A 54 12.25 -1.98 -13.16
CA ALA A 54 10.86 -2.44 -13.21
C ALA A 54 10.80 -3.97 -13.37
N ALA A 55 9.60 -4.53 -13.50
CA ALA A 55 9.38 -5.96 -13.67
C ALA A 55 9.99 -6.75 -12.49
N GLU A 56 10.68 -7.84 -12.79
CA GLU A 56 11.30 -8.73 -11.80
C GLU A 56 12.40 -8.06 -10.99
N GLY A 57 12.88 -6.87 -11.42
CA GLY A 57 13.87 -6.09 -10.68
C GLY A 57 13.33 -5.33 -9.48
N VAL A 58 12.02 -5.38 -9.21
CA VAL A 58 11.41 -4.76 -8.03
C VAL A 58 10.58 -5.79 -7.27
N ALA A 59 10.94 -6.03 -6.02
CA ALA A 59 10.22 -6.93 -5.13
C ALA A 59 10.05 -6.28 -3.75
N GLY A 60 9.01 -6.66 -3.02
CA GLY A 60 8.83 -6.21 -1.65
C GLY A 60 7.42 -6.36 -1.12
N THR A 61 7.25 -5.91 0.12
CA THR A 61 6.00 -5.98 0.87
C THR A 61 5.76 -4.70 1.64
N LEU A 62 4.50 -4.31 1.80
CA LEU A 62 4.08 -3.15 2.58
C LEU A 62 2.91 -3.55 3.48
N ALA A 63 3.04 -3.35 4.78
CA ALA A 63 1.98 -3.50 5.76
C ALA A 63 1.40 -2.11 6.10
N VAL A 64 0.10 -1.94 5.97
CA VAL A 64 -0.60 -0.67 6.24
C VAL A 64 -1.79 -0.92 7.15
N ASP A 65 -1.85 -0.19 8.26
CA ASP A 65 -3.07 -0.04 9.06
C ASP A 65 -3.88 1.13 8.46
N PRO A 66 -5.09 0.89 7.90
CA PRO A 66 -5.92 1.97 7.36
C PRO A 66 -6.36 3.01 8.39
N ALA A 67 -6.43 2.67 9.68
CA ALA A 67 -6.73 3.63 10.74
C ALA A 67 -5.52 4.48 11.13
N LYS A 68 -4.29 4.02 10.84
CA LYS A 68 -3.03 4.70 11.13
C LYS A 68 -2.03 4.55 9.97
N PRO A 69 -2.36 5.05 8.77
CA PRO A 69 -1.58 4.78 7.55
C PRO A 69 -0.12 5.27 7.64
N GLN A 70 0.14 6.32 8.41
CA GLN A 70 1.47 6.85 8.68
C GLN A 70 2.40 5.88 9.42
N THR A 71 1.85 4.85 10.05
CA THR A 71 2.62 3.80 10.77
C THR A 71 2.94 2.60 9.89
N GLY A 72 2.56 2.63 8.60
CA GLY A 72 2.85 1.55 7.67
C GLY A 72 4.35 1.30 7.52
N THR A 73 4.72 0.03 7.40
CA THR A 73 6.11 -0.40 7.27
C THR A 73 6.26 -1.41 6.14
N GLY A 74 7.42 -1.45 5.51
CA GLY A 74 7.65 -2.34 4.38
C GLY A 74 9.12 -2.48 4.04
N MET A 75 9.39 -3.40 3.12
CA MET A 75 10.71 -3.63 2.56
C MET A 75 10.60 -3.60 1.05
N VAL A 76 11.55 -2.93 0.40
CA VAL A 76 11.70 -2.92 -1.05
C VAL A 76 13.11 -3.38 -1.39
N LYS A 77 13.20 -4.36 -2.28
CA LYS A 77 14.45 -4.83 -2.87
C LYS A 77 14.45 -4.46 -4.34
N ILE A 78 15.54 -3.82 -4.77
CA ILE A 78 15.76 -3.39 -6.15
C ILE A 78 16.97 -4.15 -6.69
N ASP A 79 16.80 -4.81 -7.83
CA ASP A 79 17.91 -5.41 -8.58
C ASP A 79 18.58 -4.35 -9.45
N MET A 80 19.79 -3.93 -9.06
CA MET A 80 20.56 -2.92 -9.77
C MET A 80 21.14 -3.45 -11.10
N ASN A 81 21.16 -4.77 -11.33
CA ASN A 81 21.56 -5.32 -12.62
C ASN A 81 20.54 -5.02 -13.73
N LEU A 82 19.31 -4.65 -13.37
CA LEU A 82 18.22 -4.35 -14.30
C LEU A 82 17.97 -2.85 -14.47
N VAL A 83 18.85 -1.99 -13.94
CA VAL A 83 18.73 -0.53 -14.06
C VAL A 83 18.77 -0.08 -15.53
N ARG A 84 17.91 0.88 -15.91
CA ARG A 84 17.83 1.42 -17.28
C ARG A 84 17.66 2.93 -17.27
N THR A 85 18.51 3.65 -18.02
CA THR A 85 18.39 5.09 -18.30
C THR A 85 18.02 5.37 -19.76
N GLY A 86 17.89 4.33 -20.59
CA GLY A 86 17.66 4.46 -22.03
C GLY A 86 18.93 4.72 -22.86
N VAL A 87 20.12 4.64 -22.26
CA VAL A 87 21.41 4.78 -22.95
C VAL A 87 22.27 3.57 -22.60
N ASP A 88 22.43 2.63 -23.54
CA ASP A 88 23.04 1.32 -23.26
C ASP A 88 24.45 1.40 -22.67
N LYS A 89 25.28 2.34 -23.14
CA LYS A 89 26.62 2.55 -22.57
C LYS A 89 26.54 2.97 -21.11
N ARG A 90 25.66 3.93 -20.78
CA ARG A 90 25.45 4.40 -19.42
C ARG A 90 24.91 3.29 -18.53
N ASP A 91 23.97 2.50 -19.04
CA ASP A 91 23.42 1.33 -18.34
C ASP A 91 24.50 0.29 -18.03
N ALA A 92 25.41 0.02 -18.98
CA ALA A 92 26.54 -0.88 -18.79
C ALA A 92 27.52 -0.31 -17.76
N ASP A 93 27.87 0.97 -17.86
CA ASP A 93 28.77 1.66 -16.94
C ASP A 93 28.19 1.63 -15.51
N MET A 94 26.89 1.87 -15.34
CA MET A 94 26.19 1.82 -14.04
C MET A 94 26.12 0.43 -13.40
N ARG A 95 26.18 -0.65 -14.20
CA ARG A 95 26.18 -2.03 -13.70
C ARG A 95 27.59 -2.57 -13.44
N SER A 96 28.61 -1.85 -13.88
CA SER A 96 29.99 -2.25 -13.71
C SER A 96 30.45 -2.03 -12.27
N LYS A 97 31.52 -2.72 -11.86
CA LYS A 97 32.09 -2.68 -10.50
C LYS A 97 32.95 -1.44 -10.20
N ASN A 98 32.89 -0.41 -11.04
CA ASN A 98 33.80 0.75 -10.99
C ASN A 98 33.97 1.32 -9.58
#